data_AF-A0A8U0PVZ6-F1
#
_entry.id   AF-A0A8U0PVZ6-F1
#
_cell.length_a   1.000
_cell.length_b   1.000
_cell.length_c   1.000
_cell.angle_alpha   90.00
_cell.angle_beta   90.00
_cell.angle_gamma   90.00
#
_symmetry.space_group_name_H-M   'P 1'
#
loop_
_entity.id
_entity.type
_entity.pdbx_description
1 polymer ?
#
loop_
_entity_poly.entity_id
_entity_poly.type
_entity_poly.pdbx_seq_one_letter_code
_entity_poly.pdbx_strand_id
1 'polypeptide(L)'
;MHHIAEVERNNIRENLKSTKFLSIMSDGSTDSSVKEEELVYVRFCHKGKIESKFVGIKSVEKADTAHISNAISAIIVCDEWGSKLVALGTDGAAVMTGAKNGVVSRLKGTRAYIIGIHCMAHRLELTFSDAIQSNVMFQKVEDLLSGLYTFYHTSPLSRVNSFQALGHTPLLPTRIGGLRWVGHLLDHFLRGYQGLVQHLEQIQSADAHHHHSRSPQLLVLITGST
;
A
#
# COMPACT_ATOMS: atom_id res chain seq x y z
N MET A 1 -16.02 1.20 23.89
CA MET A 1 -15.66 1.43 22.46
C MET A 1 -16.84 1.19 21.51
N HIS A 2 -17.64 0.13 21.69
CA HIS A 2 -18.83 -0.13 20.86
C HIS A 2 -19.84 1.02 20.79
N HIS A 3 -20.19 1.64 21.93
CA HIS A 3 -21.14 2.77 21.95
C HIS A 3 -20.65 3.99 21.16
N ILE A 4 -19.34 4.29 21.18
CA ILE A 4 -18.77 5.41 20.40
C ILE A 4 -18.89 5.13 18.91
N ALA A 5 -18.50 3.93 18.46
CA ALA A 5 -18.60 3.55 17.06
C ALA A 5 -20.05 3.52 16.56
N GLU A 6 -21.00 3.10 17.40
CA GLU A 6 -22.42 3.13 17.10
C GLU A 6 -22.97 4.56 16.96
N VAL A 7 -22.63 5.45 17.90
CA VAL A 7 -22.99 6.86 17.83
C VAL A 7 -22.43 7.51 16.56
N GLU A 8 -21.15 7.27 16.25
CA GLU A 8 -20.54 7.81 15.02
C GLU A 8 -21.19 7.26 13.75
N ARG A 9 -21.53 5.96 13.70
CA ARG A 9 -22.27 5.38 12.57
C ARG A 9 -23.65 5.99 12.41
N ASN A 10 -24.36 6.24 13.51
CA ASN A 10 -25.65 6.90 13.47
C ASN A 10 -25.53 8.37 13.01
N ASN A 11 -24.50 9.09 13.47
CA ASN A 11 -24.22 10.45 13.02
C ASN A 11 -23.94 10.51 11.50
N ILE A 12 -23.11 9.59 11.00
CA ILE A 12 -22.84 9.46 9.56
C ILE A 12 -24.14 9.16 8.80
N ARG A 13 -24.95 8.21 9.28
CA ARG A 13 -26.23 7.85 8.66
C ARG A 13 -27.17 9.06 8.54
N GLU A 14 -27.38 9.81 9.62
CA GLU A 14 -28.26 10.98 9.61
C GLU A 14 -27.73 12.10 8.71
N ASN A 15 -26.42 12.31 8.70
CA ASN A 15 -25.80 13.25 7.76
C ASN A 15 -26.04 12.83 6.31
N LEU A 16 -25.79 11.56 5.97
CA LEU A 16 -26.02 11.03 4.62
C LEU A 16 -27.48 11.13 4.18
N LYS A 17 -28.44 10.87 5.10
CA LYS A 17 -29.88 11.09 4.84
C LYS A 17 -30.19 12.53 4.45
N SER A 18 -29.62 13.50 5.17
CA SER A 18 -29.83 14.93 4.89
C SER A 18 -29.13 15.44 3.62
N THR A 19 -28.11 14.72 3.13
CA THR A 19 -27.36 15.13 1.94
C THR A 19 -28.04 14.70 0.65
N LYS A 20 -27.90 15.50 -0.40
CA LYS A 20 -28.43 15.18 -1.74
C LYS A 20 -27.54 14.24 -2.54
N PHE A 21 -26.22 14.40 -2.39
CA PHE A 21 -25.24 13.67 -3.19
C PHE A 21 -24.07 13.22 -2.32
N LEU A 22 -23.49 12.10 -2.71
CA LEU A 22 -22.28 11.54 -2.10
C LEU A 22 -21.36 10.95 -3.17
N SER A 23 -20.08 10.86 -2.82
CA SER A 23 -19.10 10.07 -3.53
C SER A 23 -18.51 9.03 -2.60
N ILE A 24 -18.15 7.86 -3.13
CA ILE A 24 -17.51 6.79 -2.37
C ILE A 24 -16.05 6.71 -2.80
N MET A 25 -15.15 6.49 -1.85
CA MET A 25 -13.77 6.10 -2.11
C MET A 25 -13.55 4.72 -1.51
N SER A 26 -12.96 3.83 -2.30
CA SER A 26 -12.72 2.44 -1.94
C SER A 26 -11.27 2.10 -2.17
N ASP A 27 -10.63 1.48 -1.18
CA ASP A 27 -9.25 1.01 -1.27
C ASP A 27 -9.14 -0.40 -0.68
N GLY A 28 -8.51 -1.29 -1.43
CA GLY A 28 -8.28 -2.67 -1.02
C GLY A 28 -6.94 -2.82 -0.31
N SER A 29 -6.90 -3.63 0.73
CA SER A 29 -5.65 -4.03 1.39
C SER A 29 -5.71 -5.48 1.80
N THR A 30 -4.58 -6.18 1.73
CA THR A 30 -4.44 -7.52 2.30
C THR A 30 -4.01 -7.41 3.77
N ASP A 31 -4.73 -8.07 4.68
CA ASP A 31 -4.38 -8.13 6.10
C ASP A 31 -3.21 -9.10 6.39
N SER A 32 -2.76 -9.15 7.65
CA SER A 32 -1.65 -10.04 8.06
C SER A 32 -1.99 -11.54 7.94
N SER A 33 -3.26 -11.90 7.79
CA SER A 33 -3.75 -13.26 7.58
C SER A 33 -4.01 -13.58 6.10
N VAL A 34 -3.58 -12.71 5.19
CA VAL A 34 -3.76 -12.84 3.73
C VAL A 34 -5.23 -12.76 3.32
N LYS A 35 -6.06 -12.06 4.12
CA LYS A 35 -7.44 -11.76 3.76
C LYS A 35 -7.51 -10.41 3.09
N GLU A 36 -8.26 -10.36 2.00
CA GLU A 36 -8.56 -9.11 1.31
C GLU A 36 -9.60 -8.33 2.10
N GLU A 37 -9.33 -7.06 2.34
CA GLU A 37 -10.18 -6.15 3.10
C GLU A 37 -10.47 -4.92 2.24
N GLU A 38 -11.74 -4.52 2.20
CA GLU A 38 -12.16 -3.32 1.48
C GLU A 38 -12.45 -2.19 2.48
N LEU A 39 -11.67 -1.11 2.42
CA LEU A 39 -11.90 0.10 3.19
C LEU A 39 -12.77 1.08 2.41
N VAL A 40 -13.80 1.60 3.06
CA VAL A 40 -14.76 2.51 2.41
C VAL A 40 -14.86 3.83 3.16
N TYR A 41 -14.68 4.90 2.39
CA TYR A 41 -14.97 6.28 2.79
C TYR A 41 -16.13 6.82 1.98
N VAL A 42 -16.93 7.67 2.61
CA VAL A 42 -17.95 8.46 1.92
C VAL A 42 -17.62 9.93 2.08
N ARG A 43 -17.68 10.66 0.97
CA ARG A 43 -17.49 12.11 0.92
C ARG A 43 -18.78 12.78 0.48
N PHE A 44 -19.24 13.75 1.25
CA PHE A 44 -20.51 14.44 1.05
C PHE A 44 -20.42 15.90 1.53
N CYS A 45 -21.41 16.71 1.18
CA CYS A 45 -21.51 18.09 1.65
C CYS A 45 -22.67 18.22 2.65
N HIS A 46 -22.37 18.52 3.92
CA HIS A 46 -23.36 18.75 4.96
C HIS A 46 -23.22 20.17 5.50
N LYS A 47 -24.32 20.94 5.51
CA LYS A 47 -24.35 22.35 5.97
C LYS A 47 -23.25 23.22 5.34
N GLY A 48 -23.02 23.06 4.04
CA GLY A 48 -22.02 23.81 3.28
C GLY A 48 -20.57 23.38 3.52
N LYS A 49 -20.33 22.32 4.30
CA LYS A 49 -18.99 21.78 4.55
C LYS A 49 -18.83 20.43 3.87
N ILE A 50 -17.70 20.27 3.19
CA ILE A 50 -17.31 18.97 2.63
C ILE A 50 -16.73 18.12 3.76
N GLU A 51 -17.28 16.94 3.93
CA GLU A 51 -16.82 15.97 4.91
C GLU A 51 -16.43 14.67 4.20
N SER A 52 -15.34 14.06 4.67
CA SER A 52 -14.92 12.71 4.31
C SER A 52 -14.96 11.87 5.58
N LYS A 53 -15.77 10.81 5.57
CA LYS A 53 -15.97 9.95 6.73
C LYS A 53 -15.60 8.52 6.38
N PHE A 54 -14.78 7.92 7.23
CA PHE A 54 -14.58 6.48 7.22
C PHE A 54 -15.89 5.81 7.65
N VAL A 55 -16.38 4.87 6.85
CA VAL A 55 -17.65 4.18 7.10
C VAL A 55 -17.42 2.76 7.60
N GLY A 56 -16.35 2.11 7.14
CA GLY A 56 -15.95 0.82 7.63
C GLY A 56 -14.91 0.13 6.77
N ILE A 57 -14.50 -1.02 7.26
CA ILE A 57 -13.67 -2.00 6.57
C ILE A 57 -14.43 -3.32 6.58
N LYS A 58 -14.34 -4.08 5.48
CA LYS A 58 -15.01 -5.38 5.38
C LYS A 58 -14.16 -6.39 4.64
N SER A 59 -14.04 -7.57 5.23
CA SER A 59 -13.37 -8.70 4.62
C SER A 59 -14.11 -9.12 3.36
N VAL A 60 -13.35 -9.34 2.30
CA VAL A 60 -13.81 -9.79 1.00
C VAL A 60 -13.28 -11.21 0.80
N GLU A 61 -14.19 -12.17 0.61
CA GLU A 61 -13.80 -13.57 0.41
C GLU A 61 -12.95 -13.76 -0.85
N LYS A 62 -13.25 -12.99 -1.90
CA LYS A 62 -12.59 -13.05 -3.20
C LYS A 62 -12.39 -11.64 -3.75
N ALA A 63 -11.18 -11.35 -4.23
CA ALA A 63 -10.86 -10.08 -4.90
C ALA A 63 -11.46 -10.00 -6.33
N ASP A 64 -12.77 -10.22 -6.44
CA ASP A 64 -13.52 -10.07 -7.67
C ASP A 64 -14.57 -8.96 -7.56
N THR A 65 -15.02 -8.49 -8.71
CA THR A 65 -15.94 -7.37 -8.84
C THR A 65 -17.24 -7.56 -8.07
N ALA A 66 -17.76 -8.79 -8.00
CA ALA A 66 -19.04 -9.06 -7.37
C ALA A 66 -18.91 -8.94 -5.84
N HIS A 67 -17.91 -9.59 -5.26
CA HIS A 67 -17.70 -9.58 -3.81
C HIS A 67 -17.30 -8.19 -3.31
N ILE A 68 -16.41 -7.48 -4.01
CA ILE A 68 -16.01 -6.12 -3.65
C ILE A 68 -17.21 -5.16 -3.71
N SER A 69 -18.00 -5.19 -4.79
CA SER A 69 -19.18 -4.31 -4.91
C SER A 69 -20.21 -4.59 -3.81
N ASN A 70 -20.40 -5.86 -3.45
CA ASN A 70 -21.28 -6.25 -2.36
C ASN A 70 -20.74 -5.81 -1.00
N ALA A 71 -19.42 -5.89 -0.79
CA ALA A 71 -18.77 -5.41 0.43
C ALA A 71 -18.97 -3.90 0.61
N ILE A 72 -18.69 -3.12 -0.45
CA ILE A 72 -18.90 -1.66 -0.45
C ILE A 72 -20.36 -1.33 -0.13
N SER A 73 -21.29 -1.97 -0.83
CA SER A 73 -22.73 -1.73 -0.66
C SER A 73 -23.22 -2.05 0.77
N ALA A 74 -22.65 -3.08 1.39
CA ALA A 74 -23.02 -3.52 2.73
C ALA A 74 -22.42 -2.66 3.86
N ILE A 75 -21.31 -1.95 3.62
CA ILE A 75 -20.69 -1.06 4.61
C ILE A 75 -21.45 0.25 4.73
N ILE A 76 -22.06 0.74 3.64
CA ILE A 76 -22.69 2.05 3.62
C ILE A 76 -23.97 2.06 4.47
N VAL A 77 -23.96 2.86 5.53
CA VAL A 77 -24.99 2.88 6.58
C VAL A 77 -26.28 3.65 6.22
N CYS A 78 -26.62 3.80 4.94
CA CYS A 78 -27.74 4.61 4.46
C CYS A 78 -28.43 3.98 3.25
N ASP A 79 -29.64 3.43 3.39
CA ASP A 79 -30.30 2.61 2.34
C ASP A 79 -30.47 3.31 0.97
N GLU A 80 -30.64 4.64 0.98
CA GLU A 80 -30.81 5.47 -0.22
C GLU A 80 -29.47 5.93 -0.85
N TRP A 81 -28.32 5.43 -0.38
CA TRP A 81 -27.01 5.87 -0.87
C TRP A 81 -26.84 5.76 -2.38
N GLY A 82 -27.45 4.71 -2.98
CA GLY A 82 -27.33 4.43 -4.40
C GLY A 82 -27.92 5.55 -5.27
N SER A 83 -29.07 6.12 -4.91
CA SER A 83 -29.68 7.22 -5.68
C SER A 83 -28.93 8.54 -5.53
N LYS A 84 -28.12 8.67 -4.47
CA LYS A 84 -27.31 9.86 -4.14
C LYS A 84 -25.88 9.79 -4.70
N LEU A 85 -25.43 8.63 -5.19
CA LEU A 85 -24.07 8.42 -5.65
C LEU A 85 -23.78 9.24 -6.91
N VAL A 86 -22.72 10.06 -6.89
CA VAL A 86 -22.25 10.81 -8.07
C VAL A 86 -20.83 10.45 -8.52
N ALA A 87 -20.00 9.88 -7.64
CA ALA A 87 -18.64 9.51 -8.00
C ALA A 87 -18.11 8.31 -7.19
N LEU A 88 -17.22 7.53 -7.81
CA LEU A 88 -16.51 6.40 -7.22
C LEU A 88 -15.00 6.62 -7.40
N GLY A 89 -14.25 6.74 -6.32
CA GLY A 89 -12.79 6.83 -6.31
C GLY A 89 -12.14 5.49 -5.96
N THR A 90 -11.24 4.97 -6.79
CA THR A 90 -10.58 3.67 -6.57
C THR A 90 -9.10 3.70 -6.98
N ASP A 91 -8.33 2.68 -6.61
CA ASP A 91 -6.91 2.51 -6.92
C ASP A 91 -6.56 2.38 -8.41
N GLY A 92 -7.55 2.13 -9.27
CA GLY A 92 -7.37 1.97 -10.71
C GLY A 92 -7.21 0.53 -11.17
N ALA A 93 -7.18 -0.46 -10.28
CA ALA A 93 -7.06 -1.87 -10.63
C ALA A 93 -8.15 -2.29 -11.62
N ALA A 94 -7.85 -3.26 -12.48
CA ALA A 94 -8.78 -3.72 -13.53
C ALA A 94 -10.12 -4.22 -12.94
N VAL A 95 -10.09 -4.87 -11.77
CA VAL A 95 -11.28 -5.28 -11.02
C VAL A 95 -12.15 -4.09 -10.58
N MET A 96 -11.53 -2.93 -10.33
CA MET A 96 -12.23 -1.71 -9.94
C MET A 96 -12.75 -0.93 -11.15
N THR A 97 -11.89 -0.70 -12.15
CA THR A 97 -12.17 0.26 -13.25
C THR A 97 -12.57 -0.38 -14.57
N GLY A 98 -12.60 -1.72 -14.67
CA GLY A 98 -12.96 -2.44 -15.88
C GLY A 98 -14.30 -2.00 -16.49
N ALA A 99 -14.29 -1.69 -17.79
CA ALA A 99 -15.46 -1.10 -18.46
C ALA A 99 -16.71 -2.01 -18.48
N LYS A 100 -16.51 -3.34 -18.53
CA LYS A 100 -17.60 -4.33 -18.56
C LYS A 100 -17.85 -4.98 -17.19
N ASN A 101 -16.77 -5.35 -16.51
CA ASN A 101 -16.80 -6.13 -15.28
C ASN A 101 -16.03 -5.45 -14.14
N GLY A 102 -15.99 -4.12 -14.09
CA GLY A 102 -15.37 -3.38 -12.98
C GLY A 102 -16.38 -3.02 -11.90
N VAL A 103 -15.92 -2.85 -10.65
CA VAL A 103 -16.74 -2.37 -9.51
C VAL A 103 -17.38 -1.03 -9.84
N VAL A 104 -16.63 -0.11 -10.43
CA VAL A 104 -17.13 1.20 -10.88
C VAL A 104 -18.27 1.01 -11.88
N SER A 105 -18.10 0.15 -12.88
CA SER A 105 -19.11 -0.11 -13.91
C SER A 105 -20.36 -0.77 -13.32
N ARG A 106 -20.19 -1.71 -12.38
CA ARG A 106 -21.28 -2.40 -11.67
C ARG A 106 -22.07 -1.45 -10.78
N LEU A 107 -21.40 -0.66 -9.94
CA LEU A 107 -22.03 0.31 -9.07
C LEU A 107 -22.59 1.50 -9.83
N LYS A 108 -22.05 1.84 -11.01
CA LYS A 108 -22.64 2.83 -11.93
C LYS A 108 -23.96 2.33 -12.51
N GLY A 109 -23.99 1.08 -12.99
CA GLY A 109 -25.15 0.54 -13.69
C GLY A 109 -25.52 1.40 -14.90
N THR A 110 -26.79 1.79 -15.02
CA THR A 110 -27.29 2.64 -16.12
C THR A 110 -27.14 4.14 -15.87
N ARG A 111 -26.66 4.56 -14.70
CA ARG A 111 -26.58 5.98 -14.30
C ARG A 111 -25.36 6.66 -14.93
N ALA A 112 -25.55 7.22 -16.13
CA ALA A 112 -24.47 7.83 -16.90
C ALA A 112 -23.72 8.95 -16.15
N TYR A 113 -24.39 9.67 -15.24
CA TYR A 113 -23.84 10.77 -14.46
C TYR A 113 -22.82 10.36 -13.39
N ILE A 114 -22.71 9.07 -13.04
CA ILE A 114 -21.72 8.60 -12.07
C ILE A 114 -20.34 8.56 -12.72
N ILE A 115 -19.38 9.24 -12.12
CA ILE A 115 -17.99 9.29 -12.59
C ILE A 115 -17.10 8.33 -11.80
N GLY A 116 -16.27 7.57 -12.51
CA GLY A 116 -15.17 6.80 -11.93
C GLY A 116 -13.91 7.65 -11.88
N ILE A 117 -13.25 7.71 -10.74
CA ILE A 117 -12.03 8.49 -10.52
C ILE A 117 -10.91 7.52 -10.12
N HIS A 118 -9.89 7.43 -10.96
CA HIS A 118 -8.65 6.71 -10.61
C HIS A 118 -7.84 7.59 -9.67
N CYS A 119 -7.51 7.05 -8.49
CA CYS A 119 -6.69 7.68 -7.46
C CYS A 119 -5.41 8.30 -8.05
N MET A 120 -5.23 9.61 -7.82
CA MET A 120 -4.07 10.33 -8.34
C MET A 120 -2.75 9.82 -7.77
N ALA A 121 -2.74 9.38 -6.49
CA ALA A 121 -1.55 8.81 -5.88
C ALA A 121 -1.10 7.54 -6.61
N HIS A 122 -2.04 6.63 -6.91
CA HIS A 122 -1.76 5.42 -7.70
C HIS A 122 -1.34 5.75 -9.14
N ARG A 123 -1.97 6.73 -9.79
CA ARG A 123 -1.54 7.17 -11.12
C ARG A 123 -0.12 7.71 -11.13
N LEU A 124 0.24 8.51 -10.14
CA LEU A 124 1.58 9.06 -10.00
C LEU A 124 2.59 7.93 -9.75
N GLU A 125 2.24 7.00 -8.86
CA GLU A 125 3.03 5.80 -8.57
C GLU A 125 3.32 5.01 -9.85
N LEU A 126 2.28 4.64 -10.62
CA LEU A 126 2.41 3.89 -11.87
C LEU A 126 3.24 4.66 -12.92
N THR A 127 2.99 5.96 -13.08
CA THR A 127 3.73 6.79 -14.04
C THR A 127 5.22 6.85 -13.68
N PHE A 128 5.54 6.96 -12.40
CA PHE A 128 6.91 6.93 -11.93
C PHE A 128 7.55 5.56 -12.20
N SER A 129 6.82 4.47 -11.97
CA SER A 129 7.25 3.11 -12.32
C SER A 129 7.66 2.99 -13.77
N ASP A 130 6.74 3.40 -14.65
CA ASP A 130 6.90 3.25 -16.07
C ASP A 130 8.08 4.09 -16.59
N ALA A 131 8.32 5.25 -15.98
CA ALA A 131 9.41 6.14 -16.34
C ALA A 131 10.79 5.61 -15.91
N ILE A 132 10.90 4.96 -14.75
CA ILE A 132 12.19 4.55 -14.18
C ILE A 132 12.52 3.07 -14.44
N GLN A 133 11.55 2.23 -14.80
CA GLN A 133 11.75 0.78 -14.95
C GLN A 133 12.85 0.42 -15.96
N SER A 134 13.10 1.27 -16.96
CA SER A 134 14.14 1.07 -17.98
C SER A 134 15.51 1.64 -17.58
N ASN A 135 15.60 2.32 -16.44
CA ASN A 135 16.83 2.91 -15.96
C ASN A 135 17.70 1.85 -15.27
N VAL A 136 18.83 1.50 -15.89
CA VAL A 136 19.77 0.49 -15.38
C VAL A 136 20.31 0.82 -13.98
N MET A 137 20.51 2.10 -13.66
CA MET A 137 20.98 2.49 -12.33
C MET A 137 19.90 2.27 -11.27
N PHE A 138 18.64 2.56 -11.61
CA PHE A 138 17.52 2.26 -10.72
C PHE A 138 17.39 0.75 -10.47
N GLN A 139 17.47 -0.07 -11.51
CA GLN A 139 17.44 -1.54 -11.38
C GLN A 139 18.54 -2.05 -10.44
N LYS A 140 19.78 -1.53 -10.56
CA LYS A 140 20.88 -1.89 -9.65
C LYS A 140 20.59 -1.52 -8.20
N VAL A 141 20.00 -0.35 -7.95
CA VAL A 141 19.62 0.08 -6.60
C VAL A 141 18.49 -0.81 -6.05
N GLU A 142 17.49 -1.14 -6.87
CA GLU A 142 16.40 -2.03 -6.50
C GLU A 142 16.90 -3.46 -6.17
N ASP A 143 17.80 -4.01 -6.98
CA ASP A 143 18.44 -5.31 -6.75
C ASP A 143 19.23 -5.32 -5.44
N LEU A 144 20.02 -4.27 -5.19
CA LEU A 144 20.78 -4.11 -3.96
C LEU A 144 19.85 -4.09 -2.73
N LEU A 145 18.84 -3.23 -2.76
CA LEU A 145 17.92 -3.06 -1.64
C LEU A 145 17.10 -4.34 -1.40
N SER A 146 16.67 -5.04 -2.46
CA SER A 146 15.99 -6.34 -2.38
C SER A 146 16.89 -7.42 -1.79
N GLY A 147 18.14 -7.44 -2.22
CA GLY A 147 19.15 -8.36 -1.73
C GLY A 147 19.47 -8.15 -0.25
N LEU A 148 19.61 -6.90 0.18
CA LEU A 148 19.78 -6.52 1.58
C LEU A 148 18.57 -6.93 2.43
N TYR A 149 17.36 -6.58 1.99
CA TYR A 149 16.13 -7.01 2.66
C TYR A 149 16.11 -8.53 2.85
N THR A 150 16.34 -9.29 1.77
CA THR A 150 16.35 -10.76 1.79
C THR A 150 17.40 -11.27 2.77
N PHE A 151 18.64 -10.78 2.68
CA PHE A 151 19.76 -11.23 3.51
C PHE A 151 19.47 -11.09 5.01
N TYR A 152 18.95 -9.93 5.44
CA TYR A 152 18.65 -9.69 6.85
C TYR A 152 17.35 -10.34 7.33
N HIS A 153 16.37 -10.54 6.44
CA HIS A 153 15.08 -11.10 6.86
C HIS A 153 15.07 -12.63 6.88
N THR A 154 15.80 -13.28 5.98
CA THR A 154 15.87 -14.75 5.91
C THR A 154 16.93 -15.35 6.83
N SER A 155 17.89 -14.56 7.32
CA SER A 155 18.93 -15.00 8.27
C SER A 155 18.75 -14.35 9.66
N PRO A 156 18.21 -15.09 10.64
CA PRO A 156 18.13 -14.63 12.04
C PRO A 156 19.50 -14.26 12.62
N LEU A 157 20.56 -14.99 12.23
CA LEU A 157 21.94 -14.72 12.67
C LEU A 157 22.48 -13.41 12.09
N SER A 158 22.28 -13.16 10.79
CA SER A 158 22.70 -11.91 10.15
C SER A 158 21.96 -10.70 10.73
N ARG A 159 20.69 -10.88 11.09
CA ARG A 159 19.90 -9.88 11.80
C ARG A 159 20.52 -9.60 13.16
N VAL A 160 20.70 -10.59 14.03
CA VAL A 160 21.27 -10.39 15.38
C VAL A 160 22.69 -9.80 15.35
N ASN A 161 23.56 -10.30 14.47
CA ASN A 161 24.96 -9.88 14.40
C ASN A 161 25.13 -8.44 13.87
N SER A 162 24.25 -7.99 12.98
CA SER A 162 24.28 -6.60 12.48
C SER A 162 24.07 -5.54 13.56
N PHE A 163 23.46 -5.90 14.69
CA PHE A 163 23.15 -4.97 15.78
C PHE A 163 24.21 -4.92 16.88
N GLN A 164 25.10 -5.92 16.97
CA GLN A 164 26.12 -5.97 18.02
C GLN A 164 27.33 -5.08 17.71
N ALA A 165 27.63 -4.83 16.44
CA ALA A 165 28.83 -4.11 16.01
C ALA A 165 28.75 -2.57 16.16
N LEU A 166 27.55 -1.98 16.27
CA LEU A 166 27.34 -0.52 16.11
C LEU A 166 26.93 0.23 17.38
N GLY A 167 26.65 -0.47 18.49
CA GLY A 167 26.15 0.17 19.73
C GLY A 167 24.81 0.91 19.61
N HIS A 168 24.21 0.90 18.42
CA HIS A 168 22.91 1.47 18.07
C HIS A 168 22.11 0.45 17.27
N THR A 169 20.79 0.60 17.21
CA THR A 169 19.91 -0.23 16.39
C THR A 169 19.77 0.38 14.99
N PRO A 170 20.57 -0.01 13.98
CA PRO A 170 20.34 0.43 12.60
C PRO A 170 18.92 0.07 12.12
N LEU A 171 18.33 0.95 11.32
CA LEU A 171 17.06 0.66 10.65
C LEU A 171 17.31 -0.45 9.63
N LEU A 172 16.65 -1.59 9.82
CA LEU A 172 16.74 -2.69 8.87
C LEU A 172 16.17 -2.29 7.50
N PRO A 173 16.75 -2.80 6.39
CA PRO A 173 16.14 -2.69 5.08
C PRO A 173 14.73 -3.30 5.13
N THR A 174 13.72 -2.57 4.67
CA THR A 174 12.33 -3.04 4.61
C THR A 174 12.01 -3.67 3.26
N ARG A 175 10.93 -4.46 3.19
CA ARG A 175 10.52 -5.12 1.95
C ARG A 175 10.27 -4.09 0.83
N ILE A 176 10.76 -4.40 -0.36
CA ILE A 176 10.40 -3.68 -1.59
C ILE A 176 9.01 -4.14 -2.07
N GLY A 177 8.07 -3.21 -2.26
CA GLY A 177 6.75 -3.51 -2.84
C GLY A 177 5.92 -2.26 -3.17
N GLY A 178 5.71 -1.99 -4.47
CA GLY A 178 4.94 -0.85 -5.04
C GLY A 178 5.54 0.53 -4.75
N LEU A 179 5.69 1.48 -5.68
CA LEU A 179 6.57 2.67 -5.51
C LEU A 179 6.22 3.67 -4.39
N ARG A 180 5.24 3.38 -3.53
CA ARG A 180 5.05 4.05 -2.24
C ARG A 180 6.31 4.07 -1.33
N TRP A 181 7.33 3.24 -1.57
CA TRP A 181 8.51 3.07 -0.70
C TRP A 181 9.80 3.76 -1.14
N VAL A 182 9.95 4.28 -2.37
CA VAL A 182 11.28 4.71 -2.87
C VAL A 182 11.91 5.75 -1.93
N GLY A 183 11.13 6.73 -1.45
CA GLY A 183 11.63 7.72 -0.48
C GLY A 183 12.00 7.13 0.89
N HIS A 184 11.14 6.27 1.45
CA HIS A 184 11.34 5.70 2.79
C HIS A 184 12.47 4.67 2.84
N LEU A 185 12.61 3.83 1.80
CA LEU A 185 13.65 2.80 1.76
C LEU A 185 15.03 3.40 1.53
N LEU A 186 15.13 4.42 0.66
CA LEU A 186 16.37 5.19 0.51
C LEU A 186 16.75 5.86 1.83
N ASP A 187 15.80 6.48 2.54
CA ASP A 187 16.06 7.07 3.86
C ASP A 187 16.54 6.02 4.88
N HIS A 188 15.89 4.86 4.96
CA HIS A 188 16.32 3.77 5.84
C HIS A 188 17.71 3.24 5.49
N PHE A 189 17.98 3.01 4.20
CA PHE A 189 19.28 2.57 3.71
C PHE A 189 20.37 3.59 4.04
N LEU A 190 20.13 4.88 3.77
CA LEU A 190 21.10 5.95 4.04
C LEU A 190 21.39 6.11 5.54
N ARG A 191 20.36 6.01 6.39
CA ARG A 191 20.53 6.03 7.86
C ARG A 191 21.25 4.81 8.39
N GLY A 192 21.04 3.65 7.78
CA GLY A 192 21.69 2.38 8.13
C GLY A 192 23.04 2.16 7.44
N TYR A 193 23.44 3.02 6.50
CA TYR A 193 24.50 2.74 5.53
C TYR A 193 25.82 2.30 6.17
N GLN A 194 26.34 3.09 7.11
CA GLN A 194 27.61 2.79 7.79
C GLN A 194 27.56 1.43 8.48
N GLY A 195 26.43 1.12 9.12
CA GLY A 195 26.25 -0.14 9.81
C GLY A 195 26.13 -1.35 8.89
N LEU A 196 25.42 -1.18 7.78
CA LEU A 196 25.27 -2.21 6.76
C LEU A 196 26.62 -2.55 6.11
N VAL A 197 27.43 -1.55 5.78
CA VAL A 197 28.77 -1.74 5.20
C VAL A 197 29.68 -2.46 6.17
N GLN A 198 29.81 -1.96 7.40
CA GLN A 198 30.71 -2.54 8.41
C GLN A 198 30.38 -4.02 8.69
N HIS A 199 29.10 -4.36 8.79
CA HIS A 199 28.69 -5.76 9.02
C HIS A 199 29.00 -6.65 7.81
N LEU A 200 28.75 -6.17 6.58
CA LEU A 200 29.05 -6.94 5.37
C LEU A 200 30.56 -7.17 5.19
N GLU A 201 31.40 -6.18 5.52
CA GLU A 201 32.86 -6.32 5.54
C GLU A 201 33.32 -7.35 6.57
N GLN A 202 32.73 -7.34 7.78
CA GLN A 202 33.02 -8.33 8.82
C GLN A 202 32.68 -9.75 8.36
N ILE A 203 31.51 -9.94 7.75
CA ILE A 203 31.11 -11.26 7.20
C ILE A 203 32.09 -11.69 6.11
N GLN A 204 32.48 -10.81 5.18
CA GLN A 204 33.42 -11.15 4.12
C GLN A 204 34.79 -11.58 4.69
N SER A 205 35.27 -10.90 5.74
CA SER A 205 36.53 -11.26 6.41
C SER A 205 36.45 -12.61 7.14
N ALA A 206 35.27 -13.02 7.61
CA ALA A 206 35.04 -14.29 8.28
C ALA A 206 34.74 -15.46 7.30
N ASP A 207 34.06 -15.18 6.18
CA ASP A 207 33.65 -16.14 5.14
C ASP A 207 34.77 -16.49 4.14
N ALA A 208 35.99 -15.94 4.28
CA ALA A 208 37.16 -16.28 3.46
C ALA A 208 37.51 -17.79 3.44
N HIS A 209 36.82 -18.61 4.25
CA HIS A 209 36.95 -20.06 4.33
C HIS A 209 35.75 -20.87 3.76
N HIS A 210 34.63 -20.24 3.33
CA HIS A 210 33.46 -20.96 2.78
C HIS A 210 32.80 -20.24 1.58
N HIS A 211 32.85 -20.87 0.40
CA HIS A 211 32.62 -20.27 -0.93
C HIS A 211 31.15 -20.00 -1.38
N HIS A 212 30.15 -19.89 -0.49
CA HIS A 212 28.73 -19.78 -0.92
C HIS A 212 27.92 -18.64 -0.27
N SER A 213 28.56 -17.54 0.09
CA SER A 213 27.89 -16.38 0.72
C SER A 213 27.40 -15.35 -0.31
N ARG A 214 26.17 -14.84 -0.16
CA ARG A 214 25.64 -13.69 -0.94
C ARG A 214 26.22 -12.34 -0.49
N SER A 215 26.95 -12.30 0.63
CA SER A 215 27.51 -11.07 1.21
C SER A 215 28.52 -10.33 0.30
N PRO A 216 29.42 -11.00 -0.46
CA PRO A 216 30.42 -10.29 -1.27
C PRO A 216 29.78 -9.56 -2.46
N GLN A 217 28.73 -10.13 -3.05
CA GLN A 217 28.00 -9.52 -4.16
C GLN A 217 27.25 -8.26 -3.71
N LEU A 218 26.67 -8.26 -2.52
CA LEU A 218 26.02 -7.08 -1.93
C LEU A 218 27.03 -5.98 -1.59
N LEU A 219 28.19 -6.34 -1.05
CA LEU A 219 29.23 -5.36 -0.73
C LEU A 219 29.83 -4.69 -1.97
N VAL A 220 30.05 -5.46 -3.05
CA VAL A 220 30.49 -4.92 -4.35
C VAL A 220 29.46 -3.92 -4.90
N LEU A 221 28.16 -4.24 -4.81
CA LEU A 221 27.09 -3.33 -5.24
C LEU A 221 27.00 -2.06 -4.39
N ILE A 222 27.33 -2.11 -3.10
CA ILE A 222 27.30 -0.96 -2.18
C ILE A 222 28.51 -0.05 -2.33
N THR A 223 29.69 -0.63 -2.52
CA THR A 223 30.97 0.10 -2.50
C THR A 223 31.46 0.51 -3.89
N GLY A 224 30.91 -0.10 -4.94
CA GLY A 224 31.36 0.14 -6.33
C GLY A 224 32.74 -0.45 -6.63
N SER A 225 33.26 -1.31 -5.75
CA SER A 225 34.57 -1.95 -5.89
C SER A 225 34.48 -3.07 -6.94
N THR A 226 35.09 -2.87 -8.10
CA THR A 226 35.29 -3.93 -9.12
C THR A 226 36.46 -4.83 -8.77
#